data_AF-A0A963IL22-F1
#
_entry.id   AF-A0A963IL22-F1
#
_cell.length_a   1.000
_cell.length_b   1.000
_cell.length_c   1.000
_cell.angle_alpha   90.00
_cell.angle_beta   90.00
_cell.angle_gamma   90.00
#
_symmetry.space_group_name_H-M   'P 1'
#
loop_
_entity.id
_entity.type
_entity.pdbx_description
1 polymer ?
#
loop_
_entity_poly.entity_id
_entity_poly.type
_entity_poly.pdbx_seq_one_letter_code
_entity_poly.pdbx_strand_id
1 'polypeptide(L)'
;ILALAKEHHIPIDFGCQEGDCGTCLVKVSSVDDKRRPMGGPLNVREVAALSNLGHISKAQIEKMYVDDIPPTQWRLACQMVVRDEDILVEYPSK
;
A
#
# COMPACT_ATOMS: atom_id res chain seq x y z
N ILE A 1 2.24 -7.41 -3.23
CA ILE A 1 3.65 -6.99 -3.38
C ILE A 1 4.58 -7.94 -2.61
N LEU A 2 4.28 -8.22 -1.34
CA LEU A 2 5.16 -9.02 -0.46
C LEU A 2 5.51 -10.41 -1.02
N ALA A 3 4.56 -11.11 -1.65
CA ALA A 3 4.83 -12.42 -2.27
C ALA A 3 5.91 -12.33 -3.36
N LEU A 4 5.79 -11.35 -4.26
CA LEU A 4 6.77 -11.09 -5.33
C LEU A 4 8.14 -10.70 -4.76
N ALA A 5 8.15 -9.83 -3.74
CA ALA A 5 9.39 -9.45 -3.05
C ALA A 5 10.12 -10.66 -2.45
N LYS A 6 9.40 -11.61 -1.85
CA LYS A 6 9.98 -12.86 -1.32
C LYS A 6 10.55 -13.74 -2.42
N GLU A 7 9.81 -13.94 -3.51
CA GLU A 7 10.23 -14.75 -4.64
C GLU A 7 11.52 -14.22 -5.27
N HIS A 8 11.64 -12.89 -5.37
CA HIS A 8 12.82 -12.22 -5.92
C HIS A 8 13.87 -11.83 -4.86
N HIS A 9 13.78 -12.34 -3.63
CA HIS A 9 14.75 -12.11 -2.56
C HIS A 9 14.98 -10.62 -2.21
N ILE A 10 13.93 -9.80 -2.34
CA ILE A 10 13.93 -8.38 -1.97
C ILE A 10 13.67 -8.29 -0.45
N PRO A 11 14.56 -7.65 0.34
CA PRO A 11 14.51 -7.65 1.80
C PRO A 11 13.51 -6.62 2.36
N ILE A 12 12.21 -6.85 2.14
CA ILE A 12 11.15 -6.07 2.78
C ILE A 12 10.81 -6.69 4.13
N ASP A 13 10.84 -5.89 5.20
CA ASP A 13 10.43 -6.32 6.53
C ASP A 13 8.94 -6.70 6.57
N PHE A 14 8.59 -7.81 7.23
CA PHE A 14 7.20 -8.21 7.46
C PHE A 14 7.05 -8.95 8.79
N GLY A 15 5.92 -8.73 9.48
CA GLY A 15 5.65 -9.27 10.81
C GLY A 15 4.44 -10.20 10.84
N CYS A 16 3.25 -9.68 10.48
CA CYS A 16 1.99 -10.45 10.60
C CYS A 16 1.48 -11.04 9.28
N GLN A 17 1.75 -10.41 8.12
CA GLN A 17 1.11 -10.71 6.83
C GLN A 17 -0.43 -10.51 6.78
N GLU A 18 -1.08 -10.30 7.91
CA GLU A 18 -2.54 -10.13 8.04
C GLU A 18 -3.04 -8.69 7.89
N GLY A 19 -2.12 -7.71 7.88
CA GLY A 19 -2.44 -6.29 7.67
C GLY A 19 -2.51 -5.43 8.95
N ASP A 20 -2.15 -5.97 10.12
CA ASP A 20 -2.37 -5.30 11.40
C ASP A 20 -1.13 -4.60 11.98
N CYS A 21 0.10 -5.06 11.65
CA CYS A 21 1.32 -4.59 12.33
C CYS A 21 2.03 -3.42 11.65
N GLY A 22 1.73 -3.12 10.38
CA GLY A 22 2.37 -2.02 9.65
C GLY A 22 3.85 -2.20 9.28
N THR A 23 4.49 -3.33 9.59
CA THR A 23 5.94 -3.49 9.37
C THR A 23 6.34 -3.55 7.89
N CYS A 24 5.45 -4.05 7.02
CA CYS A 24 5.66 -4.08 5.58
C CYS A 24 5.18 -2.80 4.87
N LEU A 25 5.39 -1.65 5.53
CA LEU A 25 5.04 -0.35 4.99
C LEU A 25 5.91 -0.03 3.78
N VAL A 26 5.28 0.30 2.67
CA VAL A 26 5.95 0.69 1.43
C VAL A 26 5.28 1.91 0.84
N LYS A 27 6.03 2.70 0.06
CA LYS A 27 5.51 3.80 -0.74
C LYS A 27 5.49 3.37 -2.19
N VAL A 28 4.30 3.46 -2.80
CA VAL A 28 4.06 2.99 -4.17
C VAL A 28 3.69 4.18 -5.06
N SER A 29 4.42 4.36 -6.15
CA SER A 29 4.10 5.34 -7.19
C SER A 29 4.01 4.65 -8.55
N SER A 30 3.14 5.16 -9.43
CA SER A 30 3.12 4.70 -10.82
C SER A 30 4.35 5.22 -11.57
N VAL A 31 4.88 4.44 -12.49
CA VAL A 31 5.95 4.88 -13.40
C VAL A 31 5.40 5.70 -14.56
N ASP A 32 4.13 5.49 -14.94
CA ASP A 32 3.44 6.23 -16.00
C ASP A 32 2.55 7.31 -15.38
N ASP A 33 3.01 8.57 -15.41
CA ASP A 33 2.26 9.74 -14.91
C ASP A 33 0.88 9.91 -15.57
N LYS A 34 0.61 9.25 -16.70
CA LYS A 34 -0.64 9.36 -17.45
C LYS A 34 -1.72 8.41 -16.95
N ARG A 35 -1.37 7.36 -16.20
CA ARG A 35 -2.35 6.40 -15.68
C ARG A 35 -2.69 6.74 -14.24
N ARG A 36 -3.99 6.84 -13.95
CA ARG A 36 -4.44 6.83 -12.55
C ARG A 36 -3.96 5.52 -11.91
N PRO A 37 -3.50 5.55 -10.65
CA PRO A 37 -3.12 4.33 -9.93
C PRO A 37 -4.23 3.29 -10.04
N MET A 38 -3.89 2.08 -10.50
CA MET A 38 -4.87 1.01 -10.63
C MET A 38 -5.10 0.35 -9.28
N GLY A 39 -5.92 0.98 -8.45
CA GLY A 39 -6.27 0.49 -7.12
C GLY A 39 -7.73 0.73 -6.81
N GLY A 40 -8.36 -0.24 -6.13
CA GLY A 40 -9.60 0.02 -5.41
C GLY A 40 -9.29 0.61 -4.02
N PRO A 41 -10.33 0.89 -3.21
CA PRO A 41 -10.14 1.38 -1.86
C PRO A 41 -9.26 0.45 -1.02
N LEU A 42 -8.61 1.03 -0.02
CA LEU A 42 -7.85 0.29 0.99
C LEU A 42 -8.80 -0.65 1.75
N ASN A 43 -8.32 -1.83 2.12
CA ASN A 43 -9.13 -2.74 2.92
C ASN A 43 -9.24 -2.25 4.38
N VAL A 44 -10.22 -2.76 5.13
CA VAL A 44 -10.51 -2.28 6.49
C VAL A 44 -9.31 -2.37 7.44
N ARG A 45 -8.50 -3.42 7.33
CA ARG A 45 -7.30 -3.62 8.17
C ARG A 45 -6.18 -2.66 7.78
N GLU A 46 -5.95 -2.48 6.49
CA GLU A 46 -4.98 -1.54 5.92
C GLU A 46 -5.35 -0.10 6.29
N VAL A 47 -6.64 0.27 6.26
CA VAL A 47 -7.12 1.57 6.74
C VAL A 47 -6.78 1.76 8.22
N ALA A 48 -7.08 0.77 9.07
CA ALA A 48 -6.79 0.86 10.50
C ALA A 48 -5.28 1.02 10.77
N ALA A 49 -4.45 0.20 10.12
CA ALA A 49 -3.00 0.25 10.27
C ALA A 49 -2.41 1.58 9.78
N LEU A 50 -2.79 2.05 8.58
CA LEU A 50 -2.29 3.32 8.03
C LEU A 50 -2.79 4.54 8.80
N SER A 51 -4.00 4.48 9.35
CA SER A 51 -4.53 5.52 10.24
C SER A 51 -3.75 5.57 11.56
N ASN A 52 -3.43 4.41 12.15
CA ASN A 52 -2.66 4.32 13.39
C ASN A 52 -1.21 4.81 13.21
N LEU A 53 -0.63 4.60 12.03
CA LEU A 53 0.69 5.11 11.64
C LEU A 53 0.68 6.60 11.25
N GLY A 54 -0.50 7.22 11.10
CA GLY A 54 -0.63 8.63 10.75
C GLY A 54 -0.46 8.95 9.26
N HIS A 55 -0.54 7.96 8.36
CA HIS A 55 -0.39 8.17 6.91
C HIS A 55 -1.68 8.58 6.19
N ILE A 56 -2.85 8.42 6.83
CA ILE A 56 -4.15 8.82 6.31
C ILE A 56 -5.03 9.45 7.39
N SER A 57 -5.83 10.44 7.00
CA SER A 57 -6.82 11.10 7.85
C SER A 57 -8.24 10.55 7.64
N LYS A 58 -9.15 10.83 8.59
CA LYS A 58 -10.57 10.44 8.46
C LYS A 58 -11.23 10.98 7.19
N ALA A 59 -11.00 12.26 6.87
CA ALA A 59 -11.54 12.88 5.66
C ALA A 59 -11.03 12.20 4.36
N GLN A 60 -9.78 11.77 4.35
CA GLN A 60 -9.20 11.00 3.25
C GLN A 60 -9.83 9.61 3.11
N ILE A 61 -10.13 8.95 4.23
CA ILE A 61 -10.80 7.64 4.25
C ILE A 61 -12.22 7.77 3.69
N GLU A 62 -12.98 8.78 4.14
CA GLU A 62 -14.33 9.04 3.64
C GLU A 62 -14.32 9.33 2.13
N LYS A 63 -13.41 10.19 1.68
CA LYS A 63 -13.24 10.49 0.25
C LYS A 63 -12.87 9.25 -0.56
N MET A 64 -12.00 8.39 -0.04
CA MET A 64 -11.62 7.14 -0.69
C MET A 64 -12.83 6.22 -0.95
N TYR A 65 -13.76 6.11 0.00
CA TYR A 65 -14.96 5.29 -0.18
C TYR A 65 -15.97 5.87 -1.20
N VAL A 66 -15.84 7.15 -1.55
CA VAL A 66 -16.66 7.80 -2.58
C VAL A 66 -15.99 7.73 -3.95
N ASP A 67 -14.69 8.03 -4.00
CA ASP A 67 -13.92 8.12 -5.25
C ASP A 67 -13.39 6.74 -5.71
N ASP A 68 -13.45 5.72 -4.85
CA ASP A 68 -12.82 4.40 -5.02
C ASP A 68 -11.31 4.44 -5.29
N ILE A 69 -10.64 5.51 -4.85
CA ILE A 69 -9.21 5.76 -5.09
C ILE A 69 -8.46 5.79 -3.75
N PRO A 70 -7.35 5.04 -3.61
CA PRO A 70 -6.48 5.12 -2.45
C PRO A 70 -6.02 6.57 -2.19
N PRO A 71 -6.18 7.09 -0.96
CA PRO A 71 -5.93 8.51 -0.69
C PRO A 71 -4.44 8.84 -0.51
N THR A 72 -3.56 7.84 -0.57
CA THR A 72 -2.15 7.94 -0.25
C THR A 72 -1.33 6.94 -1.07
N GLN A 73 -0.04 7.25 -1.23
CA GLN A 73 0.95 6.34 -1.83
C GLN A 73 1.45 5.28 -0.84
N TRP A 74 1.21 5.49 0.46
CA TRP A 74 1.62 4.55 1.51
C TRP A 74 0.69 3.34 1.53
N ARG A 75 1.27 2.16 1.38
CA ARG A 75 0.54 0.87 1.29
C ARG A 75 1.21 -0.17 2.18
N LEU A 76 0.44 -1.18 2.56
CA LEU A 76 1.00 -2.39 3.16
C LEU A 76 1.31 -3.40 2.06
N ALA A 77 2.58 -3.81 1.93
CA ALA A 77 3.01 -4.71 0.87
C ALA A 77 2.28 -6.06 0.87
N CYS A 78 1.82 -6.53 2.03
CA CYS A 78 1.02 -7.76 2.16
C CYS A 78 -0.42 -7.61 1.66
N GLN A 79 -1.01 -6.42 1.72
CA GLN A 79 -2.41 -6.18 1.35
C GLN A 79 -2.58 -5.71 -0.11
N MET A 80 -1.53 -5.12 -0.70
CA MET A 80 -1.59 -4.66 -2.07
C MET A 80 -1.42 -5.81 -3.09
N VAL A 81 -2.47 -6.02 -3.89
CA VAL A 81 -2.45 -6.88 -5.08
C VAL A 81 -1.90 -6.08 -6.26
N VAL A 82 -0.87 -6.61 -6.93
CA VAL A 82 -0.26 -5.98 -8.11
C VAL A 82 -1.16 -6.23 -9.32
N ARG A 83 -1.35 -5.19 -10.15
CA ARG A 83 -2.10 -5.25 -11.41
C ARG A 83 -1.15 -5.04 -12.60
N ASP A 84 -1.70 -4.98 -13.80
CA ASP A 84 -0.96 -4.75 -15.05
C ASP A 84 -0.52 -3.27 -15.20
N GLU A 85 0.24 -2.79 -14.22
CA GLU A 85 0.86 -1.46 -14.18
C GLU A 85 2.33 -1.55 -13.75
N ASP A 86 3.15 -0.70 -14.36
CA ASP A 86 4.51 -0.47 -13.90
C ASP A 86 4.50 0.44 -12.67
N ILE A 87 5.01 -0.06 -11.56
CA ILE A 87 5.05 0.64 -10.27
C ILE A 87 6.48 0.70 -9.73
N LEU A 88 6.80 1.82 -9.08
CA LEU A 88 7.98 1.97 -8.25
C LEU A 88 7.59 1.72 -6.79
N VAL A 89 8.30 0.82 -6.13
CA VAL A 89 8.10 0.47 -4.72
C VAL A 89 9.31 0.89 -3.91
N GLU A 90 9.14 1.91 -3.07
CA GLU A 90 10.13 2.35 -2.10
C GLU A 90 9.82 1.73 -0.74
N TYR A 91 10.82 1.16 -0.07
CA TYR A 91 10.67 0.57 1.25
C TYR A 91 11.83 0.99 2.16
N PRO A 92 11.59 1.19 3.47
CA PRO A 92 12.67 1.49 4.40
C PRO A 92 13.57 0.26 4.55
N SER A 93 14.80 0.35 4.03
CA SER A 93 15.83 -0.65 4.31
C SER A 93 16.40 -0.38 5.68
N LYS A 94 16.38 -1.38 6.56
CA LYS A 94 17.24 -1.41 7.74
C LYS A 94 18.60 -2.00 7.40
#